data_AF-A0A9P7PZ37-F1
#
_entry.id   AF-A0A9P7PZ37-F1
#
_cell.length_a   1.000
_cell.length_b   1.000
_cell.length_c   1.000
_cell.angle_alpha   90.00
_cell.angle_beta   90.00
_cell.angle_gamma   90.00
#
_symmetry.space_group_name_H-M   'P 1'
#
loop_
_entity.id
_entity.type
_entity.pdbx_description
1 polymer ?
#
loop_
_entity_poly.entity_id
_entity_poly.type
_entity_poly.pdbx_seq_one_letter_code
_entity_poly.pdbx_strand_id
1 'polypeptide(L)'
;MSAPIEHPQNVDSFDGSEDVQRWLKRLRRSYRLVNGNQDVGPSDLIQAMDSALRGEAAKFMETTPLLRLIVDQADDFTATPDDLVLFENALRDRFDVDAEVGVAHGGPFPNIEQGEGESLDA
;
A
#
# COMPACT_ATOMS: atom_id res chain seq x y z
N MET A 1 22.58 13.68 18.11
CA MET A 1 22.51 12.21 18.17
C MET A 1 21.06 11.85 17.91
N SER A 2 20.73 11.35 16.73
CA SER A 2 19.37 10.84 16.47
C SER A 2 19.15 9.65 17.40
N ALA A 3 17.98 9.59 18.05
CA ALA A 3 17.63 8.44 18.86
C ALA A 3 17.65 7.17 17.99
N PRO A 4 18.09 6.01 18.53
CA PRO A 4 18.00 4.76 17.80
C PRO A 4 16.53 4.49 17.45
N ILE A 5 16.27 4.11 16.20
CA ILE A 5 14.93 3.72 15.76
C ILE A 5 14.56 2.42 16.50
N GLU A 6 13.39 2.41 17.12
CA GLU A 6 12.83 1.22 17.74
C GLU A 6 12.00 0.45 16.71
N HIS A 7 12.32 -0.84 16.56
CA HIS A 7 11.54 -1.74 15.70
C HIS A 7 10.44 -2.40 16.53
N PRO A 8 9.18 -2.40 16.07
CA PRO A 8 8.09 -3.08 16.76
C PRO A 8 8.35 -4.60 16.80
N GLN A 9 8.14 -5.23 17.96
CA GLN A 9 8.42 -6.66 18.17
C GLN A 9 7.52 -7.60 17.35
N ASN A 10 6.35 -7.12 16.89
CA ASN A 10 5.45 -7.85 16.01
C ASN A 10 5.07 -6.94 14.85
N VAL A 11 5.64 -7.21 13.68
CA VAL A 11 5.18 -6.66 12.41
C VAL A 11 4.22 -7.67 11.79
N ASP A 12 3.02 -7.22 11.43
CA ASP A 12 2.06 -8.03 10.68
C ASP A 12 2.72 -8.51 9.38
N SER A 13 2.72 -9.82 9.16
CA SER A 13 3.29 -10.40 7.94
C SER A 13 2.36 -10.16 6.76
N PHE A 14 2.93 -9.95 5.57
CA PHE A 14 2.16 -9.76 4.34
C PHE A 14 2.49 -10.86 3.33
N ASP A 15 1.51 -11.69 3.01
CA ASP A 15 1.65 -12.76 2.01
C ASP A 15 1.04 -12.40 0.64
N GLY A 16 0.31 -11.29 0.54
CA GLY A 16 -0.42 -10.87 -0.65
C GLY A 16 -1.94 -11.11 -0.58
N SER A 17 -2.45 -11.76 0.46
CA SER A 17 -3.89 -12.04 0.62
C SER A 17 -4.73 -10.86 1.16
N GLU A 18 -4.10 -9.87 1.79
CA GLU A 18 -4.80 -8.69 2.32
C GLU A 18 -4.54 -7.42 1.50
N ASP A 19 -5.36 -6.40 1.71
CA ASP A 19 -5.20 -5.10 1.08
C ASP A 19 -3.87 -4.45 1.49
N VAL A 20 -2.98 -4.27 0.51
CA VAL A 20 -1.63 -3.73 0.73
C VAL A 20 -1.64 -2.32 1.31
N GLN A 21 -2.61 -1.47 0.94
CA GLN A 21 -2.75 -0.13 1.50
C GLN A 21 -3.09 -0.17 3.00
N ARG A 22 -3.96 -1.09 3.40
CA ARG A 22 -4.34 -1.31 4.79
C ARG A 22 -3.17 -1.85 5.61
N TRP A 23 -2.41 -2.78 5.04
CA TRP A 23 -1.22 -3.33 5.66
C TRP A 23 -0.14 -2.26 5.85
N LEU A 24 0.19 -1.47 4.81
CA LEU A 24 1.16 -0.36 4.89
C LEU A 24 0.79 0.68 5.95
N LYS A 25 -0.51 1.04 6.05
CA LYS A 25 -1.01 1.96 7.08
C LYS A 25 -0.81 1.41 8.49
N ARG A 26 -1.02 0.10 8.69
CA ARG A 26 -0.77 -0.56 9.98
C ARG A 26 0.72 -0.55 10.32
N LEU A 27 1.58 -0.93 9.38
CA LEU A 27 3.04 -0.93 9.56
C LEU A 27 3.53 0.45 10.00
N ARG A 28 3.20 1.49 9.24
CA ARG A 28 3.58 2.89 9.57
C ARG A 28 3.09 3.31 10.95
N ARG A 29 1.86 2.93 11.31
CA ARG A 29 1.29 3.26 12.62
C ARG A 29 2.03 2.55 13.75
N SER A 30 2.42 1.29 13.57
CA SER A 30 3.19 0.53 14.57
C SER A 30 4.56 1.15 14.80
N TYR A 31 5.28 1.50 13.73
CA TYR A 31 6.56 2.19 13.82
C TYR A 31 6.45 3.57 14.46
N ARG A 32 5.44 4.35 14.09
CA ARG A 32 5.16 5.64 14.69
C ARG A 32 4.86 5.50 16.19
N LEU A 33 4.12 4.47 16.60
CA LEU A 33 3.76 4.25 18.00
C LEU A 33 4.99 3.96 18.88
N VAL A 34 5.91 3.13 18.40
CA VAL A 34 7.12 2.78 19.17
C VAL A 34 8.18 3.89 19.14
N ASN A 35 8.24 4.68 18.07
CA ASN A 35 9.20 5.79 17.93
C ASN A 35 8.66 7.14 18.44
N GLY A 36 7.83 7.15 19.49
CA GLY A 36 7.36 8.39 20.11
C GLY A 36 6.54 9.30 19.18
N ASN A 37 5.80 8.71 18.25
CA ASN A 37 5.03 9.37 17.20
C ASN A 37 5.85 10.07 16.11
N GLN A 38 7.13 9.71 15.95
CA GLN A 38 7.99 10.17 14.87
C GLN A 38 7.89 9.27 13.63
N ASP A 39 8.10 9.86 12.45
CA ASP A 39 8.23 9.11 11.21
C ASP A 39 9.63 8.51 11.11
N VAL A 40 9.69 7.27 10.62
CA VAL A 40 10.92 6.51 10.43
C VAL A 40 11.53 6.78 9.07
N GLY A 41 12.85 6.57 8.97
CA GLY A 41 13.57 6.72 7.71
C GLY A 41 13.07 5.76 6.62
N PRO A 42 13.26 6.11 5.34
CA PRO A 42 12.87 5.25 4.23
C PRO A 42 13.57 3.89 4.29
N SER A 43 14.87 3.86 4.62
CA SER A 43 15.65 2.62 4.79
C SER A 43 15.05 1.70 5.85
N ASP A 44 14.74 2.22 7.04
CA ASP A 44 14.13 1.43 8.12
C ASP A 44 12.77 0.87 7.72
N LEU A 45 11.96 1.64 7.00
CA LEU A 45 10.65 1.20 6.51
C LEU A 45 10.77 0.13 5.44
N ILE A 46 11.70 0.26 4.49
CA ILE A 46 11.92 -0.74 3.44
C ILE A 46 12.42 -2.04 4.04
N GLN A 47 13.39 -1.99 4.96
CA GLN A 47 13.87 -3.17 5.68
C GLN A 47 12.73 -3.85 6.47
N ALA A 48 11.87 -3.05 7.11
CA ALA A 48 10.70 -3.55 7.81
C ALA A 48 9.71 -4.27 6.88
N MET A 49 9.46 -3.67 5.71
CA MET A 49 8.56 -4.25 4.72
C MET A 49 9.14 -5.57 4.23
N ASP A 50 10.40 -5.59 3.77
CA ASP A 50 11.10 -6.78 3.30
C ASP A 50 11.03 -7.93 4.32
N SER A 51 11.39 -7.66 5.58
CA SER A 51 11.36 -8.68 6.64
C SER A 51 9.95 -9.19 6.96
N ALA A 52 8.91 -8.41 6.65
CA ALA A 52 7.51 -8.75 6.87
C ALA A 52 6.86 -9.44 5.66
N LEU A 53 7.48 -9.37 4.48
CA LEU A 53 7.00 -10.09 3.31
C LEU A 53 7.13 -11.60 3.52
N ARG A 54 6.08 -12.34 3.17
CA ARG A 54 6.01 -13.79 3.23
C ARG A 54 5.40 -14.34 1.94
N GLY A 55 5.50 -15.64 1.73
CA GLY A 55 4.78 -16.35 0.67
C GLY A 55 4.99 -15.75 -0.72
N GLU A 56 3.90 -15.38 -1.38
CA GLU A 56 3.93 -14.85 -2.75
C GLU A 56 4.54 -13.44 -2.83
N ALA A 57 4.32 -12.59 -1.82
CA ALA A 57 4.90 -11.26 -1.77
C ALA A 57 6.43 -11.28 -1.63
N ALA A 58 6.96 -12.17 -0.78
CA ALA A 58 8.40 -12.38 -0.67
C ALA A 58 9.00 -12.86 -2.01
N LYS A 59 8.34 -13.83 -2.65
CA LYS A 59 8.77 -14.34 -3.96
C LYS A 59 8.75 -13.24 -5.03
N PHE A 60 7.73 -12.39 -5.05
CA PHE A 60 7.64 -11.27 -5.98
C PHE A 60 8.82 -10.30 -5.82
N MET A 61 9.15 -9.94 -4.57
CA MET A 61 10.34 -9.14 -4.26
C MET A 61 11.60 -9.81 -4.81
N GLU A 62 11.83 -11.10 -4.51
CA GLU A 62 13.04 -11.83 -4.95
C GLU A 62 13.15 -11.96 -6.48
N THR A 63 12.01 -12.00 -7.18
CA THR A 63 11.96 -12.07 -8.65
C THR A 63 12.09 -10.72 -9.35
N THR A 64 11.91 -9.61 -8.63
CA THR A 64 11.90 -8.27 -9.21
C THR A 64 13.23 -7.56 -8.96
N PRO A 65 14.07 -7.35 -10.00
CA PRO A 65 15.42 -6.80 -9.81
C PRO A 65 15.42 -5.38 -9.23
N LEU A 66 14.41 -4.57 -9.56
CA LEU A 66 14.26 -3.22 -9.01
C LEU A 66 14.04 -3.25 -7.48
N LEU A 67 13.17 -4.14 -7.00
CA LEU A 67 12.87 -4.24 -5.56
C LEU A 67 14.07 -4.76 -4.77
N ARG A 68 14.83 -5.68 -5.35
CA ARG A 68 16.09 -6.13 -4.76
C ARG A 68 17.11 -5.01 -4.64
N LEU A 69 17.22 -4.15 -5.66
CA LEU A 69 18.12 -3.00 -5.60
C LEU A 69 17.69 -2.02 -4.49
N ILE A 70 16.39 -1.74 -4.38
CA ILE A 70 15.86 -0.86 -3.34
C ILE A 70 16.12 -1.41 -1.94
N VAL A 71 15.98 -2.72 -1.74
CA VAL A 71 16.27 -3.37 -0.45
C VAL A 71 17.77 -3.37 -0.15
N ASP A 72 18.63 -3.58 -1.14
CA ASP A 72 20.08 -3.48 -0.99
C ASP A 72 20.51 -2.05 -0.59
N GLN A 73 19.93 -1.04 -1.22
CA GLN A 73 20.12 0.37 -0.82
C GLN A 73 19.58 0.64 0.59
N ALA A 74 18.49 0.00 0.98
CA ALA A 74 17.94 0.15 2.32
C ALA A 74 18.85 -0.50 3.38
N ASP A 75 19.47 -1.65 3.09
CA ASP A 75 20.45 -2.31 3.96
C ASP A 75 21.70 -1.46 4.17
N ASP A 76 22.16 -0.75 3.13
CA ASP A 76 23.27 0.22 3.20
C ASP A 76 22.85 1.59 3.80
N PHE A 77 21.59 1.74 4.22
CA PHE A 77 21.01 3.01 4.70
C PHE A 77 21.07 4.16 3.68
N THR A 78 21.15 3.85 2.38
CA THR A 78 21.20 4.81 1.27
C THR A 78 19.89 4.95 0.51
N ALA A 79 18.86 4.17 0.87
CA ALA A 79 17.54 4.28 0.27
C ALA A 79 16.93 5.68 0.44
N THR A 80 16.34 6.19 -0.63
CA THR A 80 15.71 7.50 -0.69
C THR A 80 14.20 7.39 -0.44
N PRO A 81 13.52 8.51 -0.13
CA PRO A 81 12.06 8.52 -0.10
C PRO A 81 11.41 8.13 -1.43
N ASP A 82 12.10 8.33 -2.57
CA ASP A 82 11.60 7.90 -3.88
C ASP A 82 11.62 6.37 -4.00
N ASP A 83 12.70 5.73 -3.52
CA ASP A 83 12.82 4.27 -3.48
C ASP A 83 11.71 3.64 -2.61
N LEU A 84 11.38 4.26 -1.48
CA LEU A 84 10.26 3.84 -0.63
C LEU A 84 8.94 3.92 -1.41
N VAL A 85 8.68 5.03 -2.10
CA VAL A 85 7.47 5.20 -2.92
C VAL A 85 7.41 4.18 -4.05
N LEU A 86 8.53 3.91 -4.73
CA LEU A 86 8.62 2.90 -5.78
C LEU A 86 8.33 1.49 -5.23
N PHE A 87 8.87 1.16 -4.06
CA PHE A 87 8.63 -0.12 -3.39
C PHE A 87 7.15 -0.29 -3.02
N GLU A 88 6.54 0.72 -2.39
CA GLU A 88 5.12 0.74 -2.05
C GLU A 88 4.24 0.63 -3.31
N ASN A 89 4.60 1.30 -4.41
CA ASN A 89 3.86 1.24 -5.67
C ASN A 89 3.96 -0.13 -6.34
N ALA A 90 5.11 -0.79 -6.32
CA ALA A 90 5.27 -2.10 -6.92
C ALA A 90 4.47 -3.17 -6.18
N LEU A 91 4.44 -3.11 -4.84
CA LEU A 91 3.56 -3.98 -4.05
C LEU A 91 2.09 -3.69 -4.33
N ARG A 92 1.73 -2.41 -4.51
CA ARG A 92 0.38 -2.02 -4.91
C ARG A 92 0.01 -2.58 -6.29
N ASP A 93 0.80 -2.33 -7.30
CA ASP A 93 0.56 -2.83 -8.66
C ASP A 93 0.36 -4.36 -8.70
N ARG A 94 1.08 -5.09 -7.85
CA ARG A 94 1.00 -6.55 -7.79
C ARG A 94 -0.16 -7.11 -6.97
N PHE A 95 -0.45 -6.52 -5.80
CA PHE A 95 -1.36 -7.09 -4.79
C PHE A 95 -2.61 -6.25 -4.51
N ASP A 96 -2.69 -5.02 -5.02
CA ASP A 96 -3.89 -4.19 -5.00
C ASP A 96 -4.82 -4.71 -6.10
N VAL A 97 -5.44 -5.86 -5.84
CA VAL A 97 -6.44 -6.46 -6.72
C VAL A 97 -7.79 -5.80 -6.41
N ASP A 98 -7.96 -4.52 -6.77
CA ASP A 98 -9.29 -3.95 -7.05
C ASP A 98 -9.21 -2.68 -7.91
N ALA A 99 -9.24 -2.86 -9.25
CA ALA A 99 -10.06 -2.04 -10.17
C ALA A 99 -10.03 -2.54 -11.63
N GLU A 100 -10.34 -3.82 -11.89
CA GLU A 100 -11.38 -4.06 -12.90
C GLU A 100 -12.74 -3.85 -12.23
N VAL A 101 -12.96 -2.64 -11.72
CA VAL A 101 -14.33 -2.15 -11.62
C VAL A 101 -14.70 -1.86 -13.07
N GLY A 102 -15.47 -2.78 -13.65
CA GLY A 102 -16.35 -2.44 -14.76
C GLY A 102 -17.22 -1.27 -14.33
N VAL A 103 -16.72 -0.05 -14.52
CA VAL A 103 -17.51 1.14 -14.71
C VAL A 103 -17.52 1.32 -16.23
N ALA A 104 -18.27 0.53 -17.00
CA ALA A 104 -19.70 0.80 -17.17
C ALA A 104 -20.10 2.03 -16.35
N HIS A 105 -19.84 3.21 -16.92
CA HIS A 105 -20.39 4.48 -16.47
C HIS A 105 -21.92 4.39 -16.61
N GLY A 106 -22.53 3.69 -15.67
CA GLY A 106 -23.95 3.45 -15.54
C GLY A 106 -24.23 3.51 -14.06
N GLY A 107 -24.12 4.72 -13.50
CA GLY A 107 -24.55 4.97 -12.14
C GLY A 107 -25.99 4.49 -11.94
N PRO A 108 -26.41 4.17 -10.71
CA PRO A 108 -27.80 3.94 -10.38
C PRO A 108 -28.51 5.29 -10.34
N PHE A 109 -28.57 5.99 -11.47
CA PHE A 109 -29.69 6.88 -11.68
C PHE A 109 -30.88 5.97 -11.91
N PRO A 110 -31.95 6.05 -11.11
CA PRO A 110 -33.20 5.45 -11.53
C PRO A 110 -33.53 6.12 -12.86
N ASN A 111 -33.55 5.31 -13.92
CA ASN A 111 -34.14 5.68 -15.19
C ASN A 111 -35.64 5.84 -14.93
N ILE A 112 -36.01 6.98 -14.35
CA ILE A 112 -37.39 7.44 -14.36
C ILE A 112 -37.62 7.77 -15.83
N GLU A 113 -38.18 6.79 -16.52
CA GLU A 113 -38.93 7.01 -17.75
C GLU A 113 -39.95 8.10 -17.40
N GLN A 114 -39.62 9.35 -17.76
CA GLN A 114 -40.60 10.41 -17.84
C GLN A 114 -41.50 10.03 -19.00
N GLY A 115 -42.48 9.19 -18.69
CA GLY A 115 -43.53 8.80 -19.59
C GLY A 115 -44.16 10.04 -20.19
N GLU A 116 -44.25 10.02 -21.52
CA GLU A 116 -45.24 10.80 -22.25
C GLU A 116 -46.63 10.65 -21.61
N GLY A 117 -47.35 11.76 -21.51
CA GLY A 117 -48.77 11.78 -21.12
C GLY A 117 -49.09 12.94 -20.19
N GLU A 118 -49.37 14.13 -20.70
CA GLU A 118 -50.73 14.56 -21.10
C GLU A 118 -51.33 15.51 -20.03
N SER A 119 -51.51 16.76 -20.46
CA SER A 119 -52.49 17.81 -20.08
C SER A 119 -53.34 17.65 -18.80
N LEU A 120 -53.49 18.74 -18.01
CA LEU A 120 -54.77 19.47 -17.82
C LEU A 120 -54.70 20.56 -16.70
N ASP A 121 -54.97 21.79 -17.13
CA ASP A 121 -55.84 22.84 -16.55
C ASP A 121 -55.94 23.06 -15.01
N ALA A 122 -55.63 24.29 -14.60
CA ALA A 122 -56.38 25.07 -13.60
C ALA A 122 -56.02 26.57 -13.69
#